data_AF-A0AAV9ZFK4-F1
#
_entry.id   AF-A0AAV9ZFK4-F1
#
_cell.length_a   1.000
_cell.length_b   1.000
_cell.length_c   1.000
_cell.angle_alpha   90.00
_cell.angle_beta   90.00
_cell.angle_gamma   90.00
#
_symmetry.space_group_name_H-M   'P 1'
#
loop_
_entity.id
_entity.type
_entity.pdbx_description
1 polymer ?
#
loop_
_entity_poly.entity_id
_entity_poly.type
_entity_poly.pdbx_seq_one_letter_code
_entity_poly.pdbx_strand_id
1 'polypeptide(L)' 'MKAIRAHNYKVDTDLGARAYDKLSRAFPELADLPSRQRLQTQIAFLSGVVPVKYDCCVDSCCCFTGQYAELEECP' A
#
# COMPACT_ATOMS: atom_id res chain seq x y z
N MET A 1 9.11 15.37 5.96
CA MET A 1 7.95 16.12 5.39
C MET A 1 7.72 15.91 3.89
N LYS A 2 8.77 15.75 3.04
CA LYS A 2 8.58 15.59 1.57
C LYS A 2 7.72 14.38 1.16
N ALA A 3 7.80 13.26 1.88
CA ALA A 3 7.00 12.07 1.58
C ALA A 3 5.49 12.28 1.76
N ILE A 4 5.06 13.04 2.77
CA ILE A 4 3.63 13.34 2.99
C ILE A 4 3.11 14.18 1.83
N ARG A 5 3.87 15.21 1.42
CA ARG A 5 3.52 16.07 0.28
C ARG A 5 3.46 15.29 -1.03
N ALA A 6 4.47 14.45 -1.30
CA ALA A 6 4.51 13.62 -2.49
C ALA A 6 3.36 12.59 -2.51
N HIS A 7 2.97 12.05 -1.36
CA HIS A 7 1.86 11.13 -1.25
C HIS A 7 0.52 11.81 -1.50
N ASN A 8 0.32 12.97 -0.87
CA ASN A 8 -0.87 13.79 -1.08
C ASN A 8 -1.01 14.16 -2.56
N TYR A 9 0.03 14.71 -3.19
CA TYR A 9 0.01 15.04 -4.62
C TYR A 9 -0.32 13.83 -5.50
N LYS A 10 0.30 12.67 -5.21
CA LYS A 10 0.08 11.43 -5.97
C LYS A 10 -1.38 10.94 -5.87
N VAL A 11 -2.00 11.07 -4.70
CA VAL A 11 -3.40 10.65 -4.46
C VAL A 11 -4.39 11.66 -5.04
N ASP A 12 -4.16 12.95 -4.81
CA ASP A 12 -5.02 14.05 -5.25
C ASP A 12 -5.11 14.17 -6.78
N THR A 13 -4.04 13.78 -7.49
CA THR A 13 -3.99 13.82 -8.97
C THR A 13 -4.22 12.48 -9.64
N ASP A 14 -4.63 11.44 -8.88
CA ASP A 14 -4.78 10.06 -9.37
C ASP A 14 -3.54 9.54 -10.11
N LEU A 15 -2.35 9.96 -9.67
CA LEU A 15 -1.11 9.61 -10.35
C LEU A 15 -0.81 8.12 -10.18
N GLY A 16 -0.83 7.39 -11.30
CA GLY A 16 -0.52 5.97 -11.36
C GLY A 16 0.89 5.65 -10.86
N ALA A 17 1.06 4.46 -10.28
CA ALA A 17 2.34 4.02 -9.69
C ALA A 17 3.51 4.11 -10.70
N ARG A 18 3.30 3.64 -11.93
CA ARG A 18 4.31 3.68 -13.00
C ARG A 18 4.71 5.11 -13.39
N ALA A 19 3.77 6.05 -13.35
CA ALA A 19 4.04 7.44 -13.66
C ALA A 19 4.87 8.09 -12.54
N TYR A 20 4.49 7.85 -11.29
CA TYR A 20 5.26 8.31 -10.13
C TYR A 20 6.70 7.78 -10.14
N ASP A 21 6.90 6.49 -10.41
CA ASP A 21 8.23 5.86 -10.45
C ASP A 21 9.14 6.42 -11.57
N LYS A 22 8.55 7.04 -12.60
CA LYS A 22 9.28 7.71 -13.68
C LYS A 22 9.65 9.15 -13.35
N LEU A 23 9.02 9.81 -12.37
CA LEU A 23 9.26 11.23 -12.06
C LEU A 23 10.73 11.52 -11.74
N SER A 24 11.33 10.75 -10.84
CA SER A 24 12.73 10.93 -10.45
C SER A 24 13.72 10.63 -11.57
N ARG A 25 13.30 9.87 -12.59
CA ARG A 25 14.12 9.56 -13.77
C ARG A 25 13.98 10.63 -14.85
N ALA A 26 12.77 11.16 -15.03
CA ALA A 26 12.46 12.16 -16.04
C ALA A 26 12.89 13.57 -15.63
N PHE A 27 12.88 13.87 -14.33
CA PHE A 27 13.22 15.17 -13.77
C PHE A 27 14.30 14.99 -12.69
N PRO A 28 15.58 15.23 -13.01
CA PRO A 28 16.69 15.11 -12.05
C PRO A 28 16.52 15.98 -10.81
N GLU A 29 15.79 17.09 -10.91
CA GLU A 29 15.44 17.98 -9.80
C GLU A 29 14.56 17.29 -8.76
N LEU A 30 13.89 16.21 -9.13
CA LEU A 30 13.03 15.39 -8.29
C LEU A 30 13.71 14.08 -7.85
N ALA A 31 15.03 13.95 -8.00
CA ALA A 31 15.78 12.75 -7.63
C ALA A 31 15.71 12.44 -6.12
N ASP A 32 15.42 13.42 -5.29
CA ASP A 32 15.26 13.28 -3.85
C ASP A 32 13.84 12.80 -3.43
N LEU A 33 12.92 12.64 -4.38
CA LEU A 33 11.61 12.07 -4.11
C LEU A 33 11.75 10.64 -3.57
N PRO A 34 11.05 10.31 -2.47
CA PRO A 34 11.04 8.95 -1.97
C PRO A 34 10.41 8.02 -3.01
N SER A 35 10.97 6.81 -3.13
CA SER A 35 10.35 5.75 -3.92
C SER A 35 8.94 5.47 -3.42
N ARG A 36 8.09 4.93 -4.29
CA ARG A 36 6.72 4.56 -3.94
C ARG A 36 6.64 3.65 -2.70
N GLN A 37 7.57 2.72 -2.56
CA GLN A 37 7.63 1.82 -1.40
C GLN A 37 7.93 2.60 -0.12
N ARG A 38 8.95 3.47 -0.12
CA ARG A 38 9.29 4.29 1.05
C ARG A 38 8.15 5.22 1.43
N LEU A 39 7.48 5.78 0.43
CA LEU A 39 6.29 6.60 0.59
C LEU A 39 5.17 5.80 1.30
N GLN A 40 4.83 4.61 0.80
CA GLN A 40 3.81 3.75 1.39
C GLN A 40 4.16 3.31 2.81
N THR A 41 5.41 2.92 3.07
CA THR A 41 5.86 2.53 4.42
C THR A 41 5.74 3.69 5.42
N GLN A 42 6.13 4.90 5.02
CA GLN A 42 6.00 6.06 5.90
C GLN A 42 4.55 6.43 6.16
N ILE A 43 3.68 6.35 5.15
CA ILE A 43 2.26 6.63 5.33
C ILE A 43 1.59 5.56 6.20
N ALA A 44 1.93 4.28 6.03
CA ALA A 44 1.41 3.20 6.88
C ALA A 44 1.83 3.39 8.36
N PHE A 45 3.07 3.81 8.60
CA PHE A 45 3.54 4.15 9.94
C PHE A 45 2.77 5.33 10.54
N LEU A 46 2.55 6.39 9.75
CA LEU A 46 1.88 7.61 10.21
C LEU A 46 0.36 7.44 10.38
N SER A 47 -0.28 6.57 9.60
CA SER A 47 -1.73 6.37 9.65
C SER A 47 -2.16 5.53 10.86
N GLY A 48 -1.25 4.80 11.49
CA GLY A 48 -1.58 3.85 12.56
C GLY A 48 -2.44 2.67 12.09
N VAL A 49 -2.61 2.51 10.77
CA VAL A 49 -3.40 1.41 10.20
C VAL A 49 -2.58 0.12 10.32
N VAL A 50 -3.08 -0.81 11.13
CA VAL A 50 -2.48 -2.13 11.31
C VAL A 50 -3.20 -3.13 10.42
N PRO A 51 -2.50 -3.81 9.50
CA PRO A 51 -3.14 -4.84 8.68
C PRO A 51 -3.52 -6.04 9.54
N VAL A 52 -4.77 -6.48 9.42
CA VAL A 52 -5.24 -7.75 9.98
C VAL A 52 -5.13 -8.81 8.89
N LYS A 53 -4.41 -9.90 9.18
CA LYS A 53 -4.35 -11.06 8.29
C LYS A 53 -5.56 -11.94 8.54
N TYR A 54 -6.22 -12.33 7.47
CA TYR A 54 -7.28 -13.32 7.50
C TYR A 54 -6.88 -14.50 6.63
N ASP A 55 -7.09 -15.69 7.15
CA ASP A 55 -6.91 -16.91 6.40
C ASP A 55 -8.14 -17.11 5.50
N CYS A 56 -7.88 -17.31 4.21
CA CYS A 56 -8.92 -17.54 3.21
C CYS A 56 -8.57 -18.78 2.40
N CYS A 57 -9.61 -19.48 1.95
CA CYS A 57 -9.42 -20.58 1.00
C CYS A 57 -8.88 -20.07 -0.33
N VAL A 58 -7.95 -20.83 -0.91
CA VAL A 58 -7.47 -20.57 -2.27
C VAL A 58 -8.64 -20.77 -3.24
N ASP A 59 -8.79 -19.85 -4.20
CA ASP A 59 -9.87 -19.85 -5.21
C ASP A 59 -11.32 -19.83 -4.67
N SER A 60 -11.50 -19.52 -3.38
CA SER A 60 -12.81 -19.36 -2.75
C SER A 60 -12.87 -18.03 -1.99
N CYS A 61 -14.04 -17.38 -2.00
CA CYS A 61 -14.28 -16.18 -1.20
C CYS A 61 -14.58 -16.52 0.28
N CYS A 62 -14.37 -17.78 0.69
CA CYS A 62 -14.52 -18.20 2.08
C CYS A 62 -13.33 -17.72 2.92
N CYS A 63 -13.64 -17.00 4.00
CA CYS A 63 -12.68 -16.41 4.92
C CYS A 63 -12.92 -16.98 6.33
N PHE A 64 -11.87 -17.53 6.93
CA PHE A 64 -11.90 -18.11 8.27
C PHE A 64 -11.79 -17.00 9.31
N THR A 65 -12.93 -16.62 9.88
CA THR A 65 -13.01 -15.54 10.88
C THR A 65 -13.92 -15.90 12.05
N GLY A 66 -13.72 -15.21 13.17
CA GLY A 66 -14.56 -15.37 14.36
C GLY A 66 -14.58 -16.81 14.85
N GLN A 67 -15.77 -17.40 14.95
CA GLN A 67 -15.97 -18.79 15.38
C GLN A 67 -15.40 -19.84 14.43
N TYR A 68 -15.03 -19.45 13.21
CA TYR A 68 -14.49 -20.33 12.18
C TYR A 68 -13.00 -20.13 11.94
N ALA A 69 -12.32 -19.34 12.77
CA ALA A 69 -10.90 -18.99 12.60
C ALA A 69 -9.95 -20.20 12.71
N GLU A 70 -10.39 -21.28 13.36
CA GLU A 70 -9.61 -22.51 13.54
C GLU A 70 -9.95 -23.60 12.50
N LEU A 71 -10.80 -23.31 11.51
CA LEU A 71 -11.07 -24.26 10.43
C LEU A 71 -9.88 -24.33 9.48
N GLU A 72 -9.46 -25.56 9.17
CA GLU A 72 -8.38 -25.83 8.20
C GLU A 72 -8.92 -26.27 6.82
N GLU A 73 -10.22 -26.54 6.73
CA GLU A 73 -10.88 -27.06 5.53
C GLU A 73 -11.94 -26.09 4.98
N CYS A 74 -11.96 -25.97 3.66
CA CYS A 74 -12.97 -25.20 2.92
C CYS A 74 -14.31 -25.95 2.89
N PRO A 75 -15.45 -25.24 2.95
CA PRO A 75 -16.77 -25.82 2.71
C PRO A 75 -17.00 -26.23 1.24
#